data_AF-A0A137PAA0-F1
#
_entry.id   AF-A0A137PAA0-F1
#
_cell.length_a   1.000
_cell.length_b   1.000
_cell.length_c   1.000
_cell.angle_alpha   90.00
_cell.angle_beta   90.00
_cell.angle_gamma   90.00
#
_symmetry.space_group_name_H-M   'P 1'
#
loop_
_entity.id
_entity.type
_entity.pdbx_description
1 polymer ?
#
loop_
_entity_poly.entity_id
_entity_poly.type
_entity_poly.pdbx_seq_one_letter_code
_entity_poly.pdbx_strand_id
1 'polypeptide(L)'
;MNKLAKLAGVSAGTMFSRIKELNGDGRLNYKFKDDFKFTDEFLIDLVDKNPNLMEKLAKFANVSEDNYKLTDEFLIDLVNNNPTLNMKELAKLAGTSQSVISSRIKQINGNGIRLNYVKKKYRPDGYNGSNSKLTYELLADLIDNNPGLNMEELAELAGVSTATIYNNIKKFEKAGKKLNYCKKDTKKFTDEFLSELINKNPDFNLNELSRLTGVSTPAISKRIIQINSSGKGHG
;
A
#
# COMPACT_ATOMS: atom_id res chain seq x y z
N MET A 1 -0.85 32.96 -13.12
CA MET A 1 0.57 33.10 -12.71
C MET A 1 0.79 33.14 -11.20
N ASN A 2 0.19 34.06 -10.42
CA ASN A 2 0.45 34.15 -8.97
C ASN A 2 0.13 32.87 -8.18
N LYS A 3 -0.95 32.13 -8.50
CA LYS A 3 -1.26 30.82 -7.88
C LYS A 3 -0.17 29.77 -8.14
N LEU A 4 0.23 29.59 -9.40
CA LEU A 4 1.31 28.67 -9.83
C LEU A 4 2.65 29.05 -9.19
N ALA A 5 2.97 30.34 -9.18
CA ALA A 5 4.18 30.88 -8.58
C ALA A 5 4.20 30.63 -7.06
N LYS A 6 3.07 30.84 -6.39
CA LYS A 6 2.88 30.53 -4.96
C LYS A 6 3.01 29.03 -4.68
N LEU A 7 2.46 28.17 -5.53
CA LEU A 7 2.60 26.71 -5.43
C LEU A 7 4.05 26.25 -5.61
N ALA A 8 4.76 26.85 -6.55
CA ALA A 8 6.15 26.54 -6.86
C ALA A 8 7.16 27.30 -5.97
N GLY A 9 6.70 28.11 -5.01
CA GLY A 9 7.56 28.89 -4.12
C GLY A 9 8.44 29.94 -4.83
N VAL A 10 8.06 30.40 -6.01
CA VAL A 10 8.82 31.40 -6.81
C VAL A 10 7.99 32.65 -7.11
N SER A 11 8.63 33.71 -7.59
CA SER A 11 7.90 34.89 -8.07
C SER A 11 7.15 34.59 -9.37
N ALA A 12 6.04 35.30 -9.60
CA ALA A 12 5.27 35.14 -10.84
C ALA A 12 6.07 35.52 -12.09
N GLY A 13 6.99 36.49 -11.98
CA GLY A 13 7.92 36.84 -13.06
C GLY A 13 8.91 35.72 -13.35
N THR A 14 9.48 35.08 -12.32
CA THR A 14 10.36 33.92 -12.47
C THR A 14 9.63 32.75 -13.15
N MET A 15 8.40 32.49 -12.72
CA MET A 15 7.59 31.43 -13.32
C MET A 15 7.24 31.76 -14.78
N PHE A 16 6.98 33.03 -15.09
CA PHE A 16 6.70 33.48 -16.45
C PHE A 16 7.92 33.33 -17.37
N SER A 17 9.10 33.75 -16.91
CA SER A 17 10.36 33.59 -17.66
C SER A 17 10.69 32.12 -17.92
N ARG A 18 10.46 31.24 -16.95
CA ARG A 18 10.66 29.79 -17.12
C ARG A 18 9.70 29.18 -18.14
N ILE A 19 8.43 29.57 -18.13
CA ILE A 19 7.44 29.14 -19.14
C ILE A 19 7.84 29.66 -20.53
N LYS A 20 8.35 30.90 -20.61
CA LYS A 20 8.81 31.50 -21.85
C LYS A 20 10.06 30.81 -22.41
N GLU A 21 11.02 30.42 -21.56
CA GLU A 21 12.20 29.64 -21.96
C GLU A 21 11.83 28.24 -22.46
N LEU A 22 10.87 27.57 -21.80
CA LEU A 22 10.33 26.27 -22.22
C LEU A 22 9.58 26.31 -23.56
N ASN A 23 9.16 27.48 -24.02
CA ASN A 23 8.58 27.67 -25.35
C ASN A 23 9.63 28.00 -26.41
N GLY A 24 10.85 28.39 -26.01
CA GLY A 24 11.94 28.75 -26.91
C GLY A 24 12.74 27.57 -27.49
N ASP A 25 12.69 26.40 -26.84
CA ASP A 25 13.40 25.18 -27.28
C ASP A 25 12.58 24.27 -28.22
N GLY A 26 11.38 24.72 -28.62
CA GLY A 26 10.52 24.01 -29.56
C GLY A 26 9.80 22.77 -29.02
N ARG A 27 9.82 22.50 -27.71
CA ARG A 27 9.22 21.28 -27.14
C ARG A 27 7.77 21.43 -26.69
N LEU A 28 7.27 22.65 -26.54
CA LEU A 28 5.85 22.94 -26.30
C LEU A 28 5.30 23.73 -27.48
N ASN A 29 4.63 23.04 -28.40
CA ASN A 29 3.96 23.64 -29.55
C ASN A 29 2.62 24.29 -29.14
N TYR A 30 2.63 25.11 -28.09
CA TYR A 30 1.44 25.76 -27.56
C TYR A 30 1.41 27.23 -27.99
N LYS A 31 0.63 27.53 -29.03
CA LYS A 31 0.34 28.92 -29.41
C LYS A 31 -0.65 29.49 -28.40
N PHE A 32 -0.18 30.38 -27.54
CA PHE A 32 -1.09 31.24 -26.78
C PHE A 32 -1.91 32.05 -27.78
N LYS A 33 -3.23 31.87 -27.78
CA LYS A 33 -4.13 32.86 -28.38
C LYS A 33 -4.17 34.04 -27.41
N ASP A 34 -3.97 35.25 -27.92
CA ASP A 34 -3.54 36.44 -27.17
C ASP A 34 -4.46 36.92 -26.03
N ASP A 35 -5.60 36.26 -25.80
CA ASP A 35 -6.62 36.72 -24.84
C ASP A 35 -6.88 35.73 -23.68
N PHE A 36 -6.14 34.62 -23.58
CA PHE A 36 -6.41 33.62 -22.54
C PHE A 36 -5.99 34.10 -21.14
N LYS A 37 -6.98 34.39 -20.31
CA LYS A 37 -6.82 34.38 -18.86
C LYS A 37 -6.41 32.97 -18.43
N PHE A 38 -5.40 32.85 -17.57
CA PHE A 38 -5.04 31.59 -16.92
C PHE A 38 -6.17 31.17 -15.97
N THR A 39 -7.18 30.51 -16.51
CA THR A 39 -8.27 29.92 -15.73
C THR A 39 -7.85 28.56 -15.19
N ASP A 40 -8.59 28.05 -14.21
CA ASP A 40 -8.30 26.74 -13.61
C ASP A 40 -8.53 25.61 -14.66
N GLU A 41 -9.42 25.80 -15.65
CA GLU A 41 -9.63 24.88 -16.79
C GLU A 41 -8.39 24.78 -17.69
N PHE A 42 -7.65 25.86 -17.89
CA PHE A 42 -6.40 25.85 -18.66
C PHE A 42 -5.32 25.00 -17.98
N LEU A 43 -5.23 25.05 -16.65
CA LEU A 43 -4.27 24.26 -15.90
C LEU A 43 -4.58 22.77 -15.98
N ILE A 44 -5.87 22.41 -15.93
CA ILE A 44 -6.34 21.04 -16.10
C ILE A 44 -5.99 20.53 -17.50
N ASP A 45 -6.34 21.29 -18.56
CA ASP A 45 -6.03 20.94 -19.95
C ASP A 45 -4.51 20.79 -20.19
N LEU A 46 -3.69 21.62 -19.53
CA LEU A 46 -2.24 21.57 -19.64
C LEU A 46 -1.64 20.32 -18.98
N VAL A 47 -2.16 19.92 -17.81
CA VAL A 47 -1.76 18.69 -17.10
C VAL A 47 -2.21 17.45 -17.85
N ASP A 48 -3.45 17.43 -18.35
CA ASP A 48 -4.02 16.30 -19.08
C ASP A 48 -3.28 16.05 -20.40
N LYS A 49 -2.93 17.12 -21.12
CA LYS A 49 -2.17 17.01 -22.39
C LYS A 49 -0.70 16.67 -22.19
N ASN A 50 -0.16 16.83 -20.98
CA ASN A 50 1.25 16.58 -20.69
C ASN A 50 1.41 15.93 -19.31
N PRO A 51 1.13 14.63 -19.16
CA PRO A 51 1.20 13.94 -17.87
C PRO A 51 2.60 14.02 -17.23
N ASN A 52 3.65 14.13 -18.05
CA ASN A 52 5.04 14.26 -17.60
C ASN A 52 5.44 15.72 -17.29
N LEU A 53 4.54 16.69 -17.42
CA LEU A 53 4.83 18.10 -17.19
C LEU A 53 5.19 18.36 -15.73
N MET A 54 4.49 17.73 -14.78
CA MET A 54 4.78 17.87 -13.35
C MET A 54 6.17 17.30 -13.01
N GLU A 55 6.53 16.15 -13.58
CA GLU A 55 7.86 15.55 -13.40
C GLU A 55 8.97 16.43 -13.99
N LYS A 56 8.72 17.03 -15.17
CA LYS A 56 9.66 17.97 -15.81
C LYS A 56 9.79 19.27 -15.01
N LEU A 57 8.69 19.85 -14.54
CA LEU A 57 8.70 21.06 -13.71
C LEU A 57 9.44 20.82 -12.39
N ALA A 58 9.27 19.64 -11.78
CA ALA A 58 10.01 19.22 -10.59
C ALA A 58 11.53 19.15 -10.87
N LYS A 59 11.94 18.53 -11.98
CA LYS A 59 13.36 18.48 -12.41
C LYS A 59 13.94 19.87 -12.70
N PHE A 60 13.19 20.73 -13.39
CA PHE A 60 13.64 22.08 -13.75
C PHE A 60 13.74 23.04 -12.56
N ALA A 61 12.93 22.84 -11.52
CA ALA A 61 12.97 23.70 -10.36
C ALA A 61 14.25 23.53 -9.52
N ASN A 62 15.06 22.49 -9.78
CA ASN A 62 16.19 22.09 -8.91
C ASN A 62 15.75 21.98 -7.43
N VAL A 63 14.45 21.78 -7.22
CA VAL A 63 13.87 21.51 -5.92
C VAL A 63 14.18 20.05 -5.71
N SER A 64 15.31 19.78 -5.05
CA SER A 64 15.53 18.47 -4.44
C SER A 64 14.21 18.05 -3.79
N GLU A 65 13.70 16.85 -4.11
CA GLU A 65 12.48 16.31 -3.48
C GLU A 65 12.53 16.43 -1.93
N ASP A 66 13.75 16.54 -1.38
CA ASP A 66 14.06 16.71 0.03
C ASP A 66 13.68 18.07 0.67
N ASN A 67 13.21 19.07 -0.08
CA ASN A 67 13.01 20.43 0.47
C ASN A 67 11.63 21.06 0.27
N TYR A 68 10.59 20.30 -0.07
CA TYR A 68 9.24 20.75 0.27
C TYR A 68 9.11 20.72 1.79
N LYS A 69 9.49 21.82 2.45
CA LYS A 69 9.24 22.01 3.88
C LYS A 69 7.76 21.80 4.09
N LEU A 70 7.41 20.70 4.75
CA LEU A 70 6.07 20.45 5.24
C LEU A 70 5.75 21.54 6.26
N THR A 71 5.12 22.62 5.78
CA THR A 71 4.69 23.76 6.59
C THR A 71 3.57 23.32 7.52
N ASP A 72 3.48 23.95 8.69
CA ASP A 72 2.50 23.58 9.69
C ASP A 72 1.08 23.85 9.16
N GLU A 73 0.87 24.93 8.40
CA GLU A 73 -0.40 25.29 7.76
C GLU A 73 -0.88 24.20 6.80
N PHE A 74 -0.01 23.75 5.89
CA PHE A 74 -0.33 22.65 4.97
C PHE A 74 -0.73 21.38 5.71
N LEU A 75 0.00 21.01 6.77
CA LEU A 75 -0.31 19.80 7.53
C LEU A 75 -1.62 19.94 8.31
N ILE A 76 -1.92 21.12 8.85
CA ILE A 76 -3.18 21.44 9.51
C ILE A 76 -4.34 21.28 8.53
N ASP A 77 -4.25 21.91 7.36
CA ASP A 77 -5.27 21.83 6.32
C ASP A 77 -5.46 20.39 5.82
N LEU A 78 -4.36 19.66 5.61
CA LEU A 78 -4.39 18.27 5.17
C LEU A 78 -5.15 17.39 6.18
N VAL A 79 -4.86 17.52 7.48
CA VAL A 79 -5.53 16.73 8.53
C VAL A 79 -7.00 17.12 8.68
N ASN A 80 -7.30 18.42 8.71
CA ASN A 80 -8.66 18.91 8.92
C ASN A 80 -9.61 18.59 7.75
N ASN A 81 -9.10 18.65 6.53
CA ASN A 81 -9.88 18.29 5.33
C ASN A 81 -10.02 16.78 5.14
N ASN A 82 -9.24 15.96 5.87
CA ASN A 82 -9.22 14.51 5.71
C ASN A 82 -9.35 13.76 7.05
N PRO A 83 -10.42 14.00 7.83
CA PRO A 83 -10.56 13.47 9.18
C PRO A 83 -10.76 11.95 9.23
N THR A 84 -10.90 11.26 8.09
CA THR A 84 -11.01 9.80 7.97
C THR A 84 -9.67 9.11 7.66
N LEU A 85 -8.67 9.83 7.14
CA LEU A 85 -7.40 9.24 6.70
C LEU A 85 -6.44 8.88 7.86
N ASN A 86 -5.79 7.74 7.73
CA ASN A 86 -4.75 7.28 8.64
C ASN A 86 -3.37 7.87 8.27
N MET A 87 -2.35 7.63 9.11
CA MET A 87 -1.02 8.22 8.94
C MET A 87 -0.33 7.83 7.62
N LYS A 88 -0.56 6.61 7.10
CA LYS A 88 -0.02 6.14 5.82
C LYS A 88 -0.61 6.93 4.66
N GLU A 89 -1.92 7.15 4.69
CA GLU A 89 -2.64 7.88 3.65
C GLU A 89 -2.26 9.35 3.66
N LEU A 90 -2.18 9.98 4.84
CA LEU A 90 -1.70 11.36 4.98
C LEU A 90 -0.26 11.52 4.47
N ALA A 91 0.63 10.57 4.80
CA ALA A 91 2.01 10.57 4.33
C ALA A 91 2.09 10.46 2.79
N LYS A 92 1.26 9.62 2.19
CA LYS A 92 1.15 9.49 0.72
C LYS A 92 0.69 10.80 0.08
N LEU A 93 -0.34 11.45 0.63
CA LEU A 93 -0.82 12.75 0.11
C LEU A 93 0.20 13.87 0.27
N ALA A 94 0.98 13.84 1.35
CA ALA A 94 2.03 14.82 1.62
C ALA A 94 3.36 14.50 0.91
N GLY A 95 3.47 13.39 0.18
CA GLY A 95 4.72 12.97 -0.47
C GLY A 95 5.87 12.74 0.50
N THR A 96 5.59 12.24 1.72
CA THR A 96 6.60 12.05 2.78
C THR A 96 6.39 10.75 3.54
N SER A 97 7.20 10.51 4.58
CA SER A 97 7.09 9.31 5.43
C SER A 97 6.10 9.49 6.59
N GLN A 98 5.54 8.37 7.07
CA GLN A 98 4.62 8.37 8.23
C GLN A 98 5.27 8.94 9.49
N SER A 99 6.56 8.71 9.68
CA SER A 99 7.32 9.21 10.83
C SER A 99 7.51 10.72 10.77
N VAL A 100 7.68 11.31 9.59
CA VAL A 100 7.75 12.77 9.39
C VAL A 100 6.40 13.40 9.75
N ILE A 101 5.29 12.90 9.19
CA ILE A 101 3.94 13.40 9.54
C ILE A 101 3.70 13.29 11.05
N SER A 102 3.97 12.12 11.64
CA SER A 102 3.75 11.93 13.08
C SER A 102 4.59 12.87 13.94
N SER A 103 5.84 13.12 13.57
CA SER A 103 6.72 14.03 14.29
C SER A 103 6.23 15.48 14.18
N ARG A 104 5.79 15.91 13.00
CA ARG A 104 5.28 17.28 12.79
C ARG A 104 3.95 17.53 13.48
N ILE A 105 3.00 16.57 13.46
CA ILE A 105 1.76 16.67 14.25
C ILE A 105 2.06 16.85 15.74
N LYS A 106 3.05 16.11 16.28
CA LYS A 106 3.48 16.26 17.68
C LYS A 106 4.06 17.64 17.97
N GLN A 107 4.91 18.16 17.08
CA GLN A 107 5.49 19.51 17.22
C GLN A 107 4.42 20.60 17.20
N ILE A 108 3.47 20.55 16.25
CA ILE A 108 2.35 21.49 16.15
C ILE A 108 1.50 21.47 17.44
N ASN A 109 1.15 20.28 17.91
CA ASN A 109 0.41 20.10 19.17
C ASN A 109 1.20 20.61 20.40
N GLY A 110 2.53 20.45 20.39
CA GLY A 110 3.41 20.97 21.44
C GLY A 110 3.47 22.51 21.49
N ASN A 111 3.26 23.17 20.35
CA ASN A 111 3.23 24.63 20.23
C ASN A 111 1.86 25.24 20.61
N GLY A 112 0.94 24.45 21.17
CA GLY A 112 -0.38 24.91 21.61
C GLY A 112 -1.47 24.90 20.52
N ILE A 113 -1.11 24.65 19.25
CA ILE A 113 -2.09 24.45 18.17
C ILE A 113 -2.63 23.03 18.27
N ARG A 114 -3.87 22.86 18.73
CA ARG A 114 -4.50 21.54 18.82
C ARG A 114 -5.01 21.09 17.45
N LEU A 115 -4.23 20.25 16.77
CA LEU A 115 -4.70 19.48 15.64
C LEU A 115 -5.77 18.49 16.11
N ASN A 116 -6.92 18.45 15.42
CA ASN A 116 -7.97 17.47 15.67
C ASN A 116 -7.64 16.10 15.04
N TYR A 117 -6.40 15.63 15.24
CA TYR A 117 -5.99 14.31 14.77
C TYR A 117 -6.25 13.26 15.84
N VAL A 118 -7.24 12.40 15.59
CA VAL A 118 -7.45 11.20 16.39
C VAL A 118 -6.58 10.08 15.81
N LYS A 119 -5.73 9.48 16.65
CA LYS A 119 -4.89 8.35 16.24
C LYS A 119 -5.76 7.20 15.74
N LYS A 120 -5.74 6.97 14.43
CA LYS A 120 -6.40 5.81 13.80
C LYS A 120 -5.48 4.60 13.85
N LYS A 121 -6.04 3.44 14.17
CA LYS A 121 -5.32 2.17 14.02
C LYS A 121 -5.10 1.95 12.53
N TYR A 122 -3.86 1.63 12.15
CA TYR A 122 -3.55 1.20 10.79
C TYR A 122 -4.47 0.03 10.41
N ARG A 123 -5.13 0.15 9.26
CA ARG A 123 -5.87 -0.94 8.63
C ARG A 123 -5.17 -1.23 7.29
N PRO A 124 -4.80 -2.48 7.02
CA PRO A 124 -4.32 -2.86 5.69
C PRO A 124 -5.37 -2.50 4.63
N ASP A 125 -4.91 -2.05 3.46
CA ASP A 125 -5.78 -1.81 2.32
C ASP A 125 -6.49 -3.14 1.96
N GLY A 126 -7.83 -3.15 1.88
CA GLY A 126 -8.65 -4.36 1.73
C GLY A 126 -9.28 -4.91 3.02
N TYR A 127 -8.87 -4.42 4.19
CA TYR A 127 -9.45 -4.78 5.49
C TYR A 127 -10.61 -3.84 5.85
N ASN A 128 -11.75 -4.00 5.18
CA ASN A 128 -12.94 -3.17 5.40
C ASN A 128 -13.75 -3.52 6.66
N GLY A 129 -13.32 -4.52 7.43
CA GLY A 129 -13.92 -4.81 8.71
C GLY A 129 -13.71 -3.64 9.67
N SER A 130 -14.80 -3.04 10.15
CA SER A 130 -14.91 -2.81 11.59
C SER A 130 -14.33 -4.01 12.33
N ASN A 131 -13.87 -3.89 13.58
CA ASN A 131 -13.68 -5.08 14.41
C ASN A 131 -15.06 -5.74 14.67
N SER A 132 -15.79 -6.16 13.63
CA SER A 132 -16.90 -7.08 13.71
C SER A 132 -16.26 -8.31 14.30
N LYS A 133 -16.39 -8.42 15.61
CA LYS A 133 -16.00 -9.60 16.36
C LYS A 133 -16.53 -10.76 15.55
N LEU A 134 -15.64 -11.64 15.11
CA LEU A 134 -16.02 -12.90 14.51
C LEU A 134 -16.89 -13.61 15.55
N THR A 135 -18.21 -13.56 15.36
CA THR A 135 -19.14 -14.14 16.33
C THR A 135 -19.04 -15.66 16.23
N TYR A 136 -19.60 -16.35 17.22
CA TYR A 136 -19.62 -17.81 17.18
C TYR A 136 -20.38 -18.29 15.94
N GLU A 137 -21.52 -17.66 15.66
CA GLU A 137 -22.43 -17.99 14.57
C GLU A 137 -21.74 -17.83 13.22
N LEU A 138 -21.07 -16.69 12.99
CA LEU A 138 -20.31 -16.45 11.76
C LEU A 138 -19.16 -17.44 11.56
N LEU A 139 -18.42 -17.77 12.62
CA LEU A 139 -17.31 -18.72 12.53
C LEU A 139 -17.84 -20.16 12.32
N ALA A 140 -18.94 -20.53 12.97
CA ALA A 140 -19.60 -21.82 12.80
C ALA A 140 -20.09 -21.98 11.35
N ASP A 141 -20.85 -21.01 10.84
CA ASP A 141 -21.34 -21.01 9.46
C ASP A 141 -20.19 -21.08 8.46
N LEU A 142 -19.09 -20.37 8.71
CA LEU A 142 -17.92 -20.39 7.83
C LEU A 142 -17.28 -21.79 7.78
N ILE A 143 -17.15 -22.46 8.92
CA ILE A 143 -16.57 -23.80 9.00
C ILE A 143 -17.52 -24.84 8.39
N ASP A 144 -18.80 -24.78 8.72
CA ASP A 144 -19.80 -25.77 8.29
C ASP A 144 -20.05 -25.71 6.78
N ASN A 145 -20.00 -24.51 6.18
CA ASN A 145 -20.07 -24.35 4.73
C ASN A 145 -18.76 -24.68 4.01
N ASN A 146 -17.65 -24.81 4.73
CA ASN A 146 -16.33 -25.03 4.15
C ASN A 146 -15.51 -26.09 4.92
N PRO A 147 -16.03 -27.32 5.09
CA PRO A 147 -15.35 -28.36 5.86
C PRO A 147 -14.03 -28.79 5.22
N GLY A 148 -13.79 -28.38 3.97
CA GLY A 148 -12.59 -28.57 3.14
C GLY A 148 -11.40 -27.69 3.51
N LEU A 149 -11.63 -26.54 4.15
CA LEU A 149 -10.62 -25.50 4.27
C LEU A 149 -9.71 -25.62 5.49
N ASN A 150 -8.46 -25.22 5.31
CA ASN A 150 -7.47 -25.07 6.37
C ASN A 150 -7.60 -23.69 7.05
N MET A 151 -6.75 -23.44 8.04
CA MET A 151 -6.82 -22.23 8.87
C MET A 151 -6.39 -20.96 8.12
N GLU A 152 -5.50 -21.06 7.12
CA GLU A 152 -5.15 -19.96 6.22
C GLU A 152 -6.33 -19.56 5.34
N GLU A 153 -6.95 -20.54 4.68
CA GLU A 153 -8.07 -20.33 3.76
C GLU A 153 -9.29 -19.75 4.48
N LEU A 154 -9.59 -20.24 5.69
CA LEU A 154 -10.65 -19.67 6.55
C LEU A 154 -10.36 -18.21 6.94
N ALA A 155 -9.09 -17.89 7.22
CA ALA A 155 -8.70 -16.54 7.59
C ALA A 155 -8.82 -15.57 6.42
N GLU A 156 -8.46 -16.01 5.22
CA GLU A 156 -8.64 -15.27 3.97
C GLU A 156 -10.12 -14.98 3.70
N LEU A 157 -10.98 -16.01 3.76
CA LEU A 157 -12.43 -15.83 3.56
C LEU A 157 -13.06 -14.89 4.58
N ALA A 158 -12.64 -14.98 5.84
CA ALA A 158 -13.16 -14.11 6.89
C ALA A 158 -12.55 -12.70 6.88
N GLY A 159 -11.53 -12.45 6.06
CA GLY A 159 -10.77 -11.21 6.10
C GLY A 159 -10.16 -10.95 7.48
N VAL A 160 -9.69 -11.99 8.16
CA VAL A 160 -9.02 -11.93 9.48
C VAL A 160 -7.64 -12.58 9.43
N SER A 161 -6.84 -12.52 10.50
CA SER A 161 -5.59 -13.28 10.56
C SER A 161 -5.83 -14.74 10.98
N THR A 162 -4.94 -15.66 10.57
CA THR A 162 -4.95 -17.07 11.02
C THR A 162 -4.96 -17.21 12.53
N ALA A 163 -4.14 -16.41 13.21
CA ALA A 163 -4.14 -16.33 14.67
C ALA A 163 -5.49 -15.90 15.25
N THR A 164 -6.23 -15.02 14.55
CA THR A 164 -7.58 -14.60 14.97
C THR A 164 -8.57 -15.76 14.86
N ILE A 165 -8.58 -16.51 13.75
CA ILE A 165 -9.40 -17.73 13.63
C ILE A 165 -9.07 -18.71 14.76
N TYR A 166 -7.79 -19.04 14.92
CA TYR A 166 -7.31 -19.97 15.95
C TYR A 166 -7.74 -19.56 17.37
N ASN A 167 -7.54 -18.29 17.72
CA ASN A 167 -7.88 -17.78 19.03
C ASN A 167 -9.39 -17.78 19.27
N ASN A 168 -10.21 -17.50 18.25
CA ASN A 168 -11.67 -17.58 18.37
C ASN A 168 -12.13 -19.02 18.52
N ILE A 169 -11.61 -19.98 17.75
CA ILE A 169 -11.92 -21.42 17.91
C ILE A 169 -11.66 -21.84 19.36
N LYS A 170 -10.43 -21.61 19.86
CA LYS A 170 -10.07 -21.93 21.25
C LYS A 170 -10.94 -21.24 22.29
N LYS A 171 -11.29 -19.97 22.05
CA LYS A 171 -12.14 -19.19 22.95
C LYS A 171 -13.53 -19.81 23.04
N PHE A 172 -14.11 -20.25 21.92
CA PHE A 172 -15.44 -20.87 21.89
C PHE A 172 -15.45 -22.28 22.48
N GLU A 173 -14.41 -23.08 22.21
CA GLU A 173 -14.21 -24.39 22.86
C GLU A 173 -14.16 -24.25 24.39
N LYS A 174 -13.40 -23.28 24.91
CA LYS A 174 -13.35 -22.97 26.35
C LYS A 174 -14.70 -22.54 26.93
N ALA A 175 -15.57 -21.96 26.11
CA ALA A 175 -16.93 -21.57 26.49
C ALA A 175 -17.95 -22.70 26.33
N GLY A 176 -17.51 -23.93 26.03
CA GLY A 176 -18.39 -25.09 25.80
C GLY A 176 -19.11 -25.09 24.45
N LYS A 177 -18.80 -24.13 23.57
CA LYS A 177 -19.34 -24.06 22.23
C LYS A 177 -18.43 -24.82 21.26
N LYS A 178 -18.81 -26.06 20.94
CA LYS A 178 -18.06 -26.91 20.01
C LYS A 178 -18.24 -26.40 18.57
N LEU A 179 -17.14 -26.29 17.84
CA LEU A 179 -17.13 -26.04 16.38
C LEU A 179 -16.76 -27.36 15.68
N ASN A 180 -17.31 -27.61 14.51
CA ASN A 180 -16.98 -28.79 13.70
C ASN A 180 -15.67 -28.60 12.90
N TYR A 181 -14.66 -28.01 13.53
CA TYR A 181 -13.37 -27.80 12.90
C TYR A 181 -12.39 -28.90 13.32
N CYS A 182 -12.00 -29.73 12.37
CA CYS A 182 -10.85 -30.61 12.52
C CYS A 182 -9.62 -29.88 11.97
N LYS A 183 -8.55 -29.77 12.78
CA LYS A 183 -7.28 -29.25 12.29
C LYS A 183 -6.84 -30.13 11.13
N LYS A 184 -6.83 -29.56 9.94
CA LYS A 184 -6.30 -30.23 8.76
C LYS A 184 -4.80 -30.26 8.87
N ASP A 185 -4.22 -31.44 8.74
CA ASP A 185 -2.79 -31.53 8.54
C ASP A 185 -2.46 -30.78 7.27
N THR A 186 -1.59 -29.78 7.40
CA THR A 186 -0.91 -29.26 6.22
C THR A 186 -0.18 -30.46 5.62
N LYS A 187 -0.50 -30.82 4.36
CA LYS A 187 0.18 -31.92 3.68
C LYS A 187 1.67 -31.74 3.92
N LYS A 188 2.31 -32.76 4.49
CA LYS A 188 3.75 -32.69 4.76
C LYS A 188 4.42 -32.28 3.46
N PHE A 189 5.20 -31.21 3.51
CA PHE A 189 6.01 -30.79 2.40
C PHE A 189 7.17 -31.80 2.27
N THR A 190 6.94 -32.87 1.52
CA THR A 190 7.92 -33.93 1.25
C THR A 190 8.66 -33.67 -0.06
N ASP A 191 9.78 -34.39 -0.23
CA ASP A 191 10.63 -34.24 -1.42
C ASP A 191 9.92 -34.78 -2.66
N GLU A 192 9.12 -35.83 -2.50
CA GLU A 192 8.30 -36.43 -3.56
C GLU A 192 7.23 -35.45 -4.04
N PHE A 193 6.52 -34.82 -3.09
CA PHE A 193 5.49 -33.83 -3.42
C PHE A 193 6.09 -32.63 -4.17
N LEU A 194 7.23 -32.11 -3.69
CA LEU A 194 7.91 -31.00 -4.35
C LEU A 194 8.40 -31.39 -5.76
N SER A 195 8.96 -32.58 -5.90
CA SER A 195 9.46 -33.09 -7.19
C SER A 195 8.33 -33.29 -8.19
N GLU A 196 7.23 -33.92 -7.77
CA GLU A 196 6.03 -34.08 -8.60
C GLU A 196 5.46 -32.73 -9.04
N LEU A 197 5.44 -31.75 -8.14
CA LEU A 197 4.91 -30.43 -8.42
C LEU A 197 5.75 -29.65 -9.45
N ILE A 198 7.08 -29.70 -9.33
CA ILE A 198 8.02 -29.10 -10.29
C ILE A 198 7.90 -29.79 -11.64
N ASN A 199 7.85 -31.13 -11.67
CA ASN A 199 7.73 -31.89 -12.91
C ASN A 199 6.41 -31.62 -13.65
N LYS A 200 5.31 -31.42 -12.91
CA LYS A 200 4.02 -31.06 -13.50
C LYS A 200 3.95 -29.61 -14.00
N ASN A 201 4.79 -28.72 -13.47
CA ASN A 201 4.75 -27.28 -13.75
C ASN A 201 6.18 -26.74 -13.96
N PRO A 202 6.90 -27.14 -15.03
CA PRO A 202 8.31 -26.80 -15.20
C PRO A 202 8.57 -25.30 -15.33
N ASP A 203 7.57 -24.53 -15.74
CA ASP A 203 7.66 -23.07 -15.92
C ASP A 203 7.44 -22.28 -14.62
N PHE A 204 7.06 -22.93 -13.52
CA PHE A 204 6.78 -22.23 -12.27
C PHE A 204 8.05 -21.71 -11.62
N ASN A 205 8.03 -20.43 -11.25
CA ASN A 205 9.08 -19.84 -10.43
C ASN A 205 8.86 -20.13 -8.93
N LEU A 206 9.86 -19.81 -8.09
CA LEU A 206 9.81 -20.07 -6.66
C LEU A 206 8.62 -19.38 -5.94
N ASN A 207 8.18 -18.20 -6.40
CA ASN A 207 7.05 -17.49 -5.79
C ASN A 207 5.73 -18.22 -6.08
N GLU A 208 5.58 -18.76 -7.29
CA GLU A 208 4.38 -19.53 -7.68
C GLU A 208 4.30 -20.83 -6.90
N LEU A 209 5.43 -21.55 -6.77
CA LEU A 209 5.51 -22.74 -5.91
C LEU A 209 5.23 -22.40 -4.45
N SER A 210 5.73 -21.28 -3.95
CA SER A 210 5.47 -20.81 -2.58
C SER A 210 3.99 -20.56 -2.32
N ARG A 211 3.32 -19.87 -3.25
CA ARG A 211 1.88 -19.62 -3.17
C ARG A 211 1.09 -20.93 -3.21
N LEU A 212 1.46 -21.86 -4.07
CA LEU A 212 0.73 -23.12 -4.24
C LEU A 212 0.90 -24.08 -3.05
N THR A 213 2.07 -24.08 -2.43
CA THR A 213 2.41 -25.03 -1.36
C THR A 213 2.18 -24.48 0.04
N GLY A 214 2.00 -23.16 0.18
CA GLY A 214 1.98 -22.49 1.48
C GLY A 214 3.34 -22.49 2.20
N VAL A 215 4.42 -22.86 1.50
CA VAL A 215 5.78 -22.93 2.06
C VAL A 215 6.58 -21.72 1.60
N SER A 216 7.44 -21.17 2.46
CA SER A 216 8.24 -19.99 2.11
C SER A 216 9.23 -20.28 0.97
N THR A 217 9.46 -19.29 0.11
CA THR A 217 10.40 -19.40 -1.01
C THR A 217 11.81 -19.86 -0.60
N PRO A 218 12.40 -19.43 0.54
CA PRO A 218 13.73 -19.91 0.94
C PRO A 218 13.71 -21.38 1.37
N ALA A 219 12.62 -21.85 2.00
CA ALA A 219 12.49 -23.25 2.40
C ALA A 219 12.35 -24.17 1.18
N ILE A 220 11.57 -23.74 0.17
CA ILE A 220 11.46 -24.44 -1.12
C ILE A 220 12.83 -24.51 -1.80
N SER A 221 13.51 -23.37 -1.96
CA SER A 221 14.83 -23.30 -2.59
C SER A 221 15.84 -24.22 -1.91
N LYS A 222 15.91 -24.18 -0.58
CA LYS A 222 16.78 -25.07 0.22
C LYS A 222 16.47 -26.56 -0.04
N ARG A 223 15.18 -26.92 -0.11
CA ARG A 223 14.74 -28.30 -0.38
C ARG A 223 15.14 -28.76 -1.78
N ILE A 224 14.95 -27.92 -2.80
CA ILE A 224 15.35 -28.21 -4.19
C ILE A 224 16.86 -28.50 -4.26
N ILE A 225 17.68 -27.68 -3.58
CA ILE A 225 19.13 -27.89 -3.51
C ILE A 225 19.43 -29.26 -2.87
N GLN A 226 18.77 -29.61 -1.76
CA GLN A 226 18.96 -30.89 -1.07
C GLN A 226 18.60 -32.10 -1.95
N ILE A 227 17.47 -32.03 -2.67
CA ILE A 227 17.03 -33.07 -3.62
C ILE A 227 18.08 -33.25 -4.73
N ASN A 228 18.55 -32.14 -5.31
CA ASN A 228 19.54 -32.18 -6.39
C ASN A 228 20.93 -32.65 -5.93
N SER A 229 21.30 -32.39 -4.67
CA SER A 229 22.57 -32.84 -4.10
C SER A 229 22.56 -34.32 -3.70
N SER A 230 21.43 -34.85 -3.23
CA SER A 230 21.32 -36.25 -2.77
C SER A 230 21.24 -37.27 -3.91
N GLY A 231 20.72 -36.90 -5.09
CA GLY A 231 20.62 -37.79 -6.24
C GLY A 231 21.95 -38.13 -6.96
N LYS A 232 23.07 -37.47 -6.64
CA LYS A 232 24.34 -37.63 -7.37
C LYS A 232 25.22 -38.82 -6.93
N GLY A 233 24.75 -39.68 -6.02
CA GLY A 233 25.61 -40.69 -5.35
C GLY A 233 25.36 -42.17 -5.67
N HIS A 234 24.43 -42.52 -6.56
CA HIS A 234 24.03 -43.93 -6.81
C HIS A 234 24.07 -44.36 -8.29
N GLY A 235 24.93 -43.71 -9.08
CA GLY A 235 25.27 -44.16 -10.45
C GLY A 235 26.47 -45.10 -10.45
#